data_AF-A0A368L7R2-F1
#
_entry.id   AF-A0A368L7R2-F1
#
_cell.length_a   1.000
_cell.length_b   1.000
_cell.length_c   1.000
_cell.angle_alpha   90.00
_cell.angle_beta   90.00
_cell.angle_gamma   90.00
#
_symmetry.space_group_name_H-M   'P 1'
#
loop_
_entity.id
_entity.type
_entity.pdbx_description
1 polymer ?
#
loop_
_entity_poly.entity_id
_entity_poly.type
_entity_poly.pdbx_seq_one_letter_code
_entity_poly.pdbx_strand_id
1 'polypeptide(L)' 'MFIGNVSGKETINNKAAAIGLKAGEALRGLGGYGKPGVTGNTYPVKEQLKAAGAKFDGENKAWVFDSWEQLDQALDSLAA' A
#
# COMPACT_ATOMS: atom_id res chain seq x y z
N MET A 1 -5.02 7.09 10.06
CA MET A 1 -4.43 5.90 10.72
C MET A 1 -4.19 4.80 9.69
N PHE A 2 -3.04 4.14 9.69
CA PHE A 2 -2.77 3.01 8.79
C PHE A 2 -3.02 1.68 9.50
N ILE A 3 -3.90 0.85 8.94
CA ILE A 3 -4.21 -0.50 9.42
C ILE A 3 -3.51 -1.51 8.53
N GLY A 4 -2.44 -2.12 9.02
CA GLY A 4 -1.76 -3.21 8.33
C GLY A 4 -2.44 -4.56 8.51
N ASN A 5 -2.07 -5.55 7.72
CA ASN A 5 -2.55 -6.94 7.82
C ASN A 5 -4.08 -7.05 7.77
N VAL A 6 -4.69 -6.39 6.79
CA VAL A 6 -6.14 -6.41 6.59
C VAL A 6 -6.61 -7.83 6.28
N SER A 7 -7.62 -8.31 7.01
CA SER A 7 -8.23 -9.63 6.81
C SER A 7 -8.87 -9.75 5.42
N GLY A 8 -8.71 -10.89 4.76
CA GLY A 8 -9.16 -11.11 3.38
C GLY A 8 -8.24 -10.49 2.31
N LYS A 9 -7.06 -10.00 2.70
CA LYS A 9 -6.01 -9.45 1.83
C LYS A 9 -4.67 -10.16 2.04
N GLU A 10 -4.68 -11.42 2.46
CA GLU A 10 -3.51 -12.21 2.81
C GLU A 10 -2.50 -12.28 1.65
N THR A 11 -2.97 -12.49 0.42
CA THR A 11 -2.11 -12.49 -0.76
C THR A 11 -1.34 -11.18 -0.92
N ILE A 12 -2.03 -10.04 -0.79
CA ILE A 12 -1.43 -8.70 -0.90
C ILE A 12 -0.47 -8.46 0.26
N ASN A 13 -0.83 -8.85 1.48
CA ASN A 13 0.04 -8.76 2.65
C ASN A 13 1.34 -9.55 2.45
N ASN A 14 1.25 -10.77 1.92
CA ASN A 14 2.40 -11.63 1.64
C ASN A 14 3.29 -11.04 0.54
N LYS A 15 2.72 -10.52 -0.55
CA LYS A 15 3.48 -9.86 -1.62
C LYS A 15 4.24 -8.63 -1.10
N ALA A 16 3.58 -7.77 -0.32
CA ALA A 16 4.24 -6.61 0.27
C ALA A 16 5.37 -7.03 1.22
N ALA A 17 5.14 -8.04 2.06
CA ALA A 17 6.14 -8.55 2.99
C ALA A 17 7.38 -9.13 2.25
N ALA A 18 7.19 -9.80 1.12
CA ALA A 18 8.27 -10.37 0.32
C ALA A 18 9.28 -9.32 -0.18
N ILE A 19 8.83 -8.08 -0.38
CA ILE A 19 9.67 -6.94 -0.78
C ILE A 19 9.97 -5.98 0.37
N GLY A 20 9.76 -6.40 1.63
CA GLY A 20 10.09 -5.62 2.83
C GLY A 20 9.14 -4.46 3.14
N LEU A 21 7.93 -4.47 2.58
CA LEU A 21 6.88 -3.49 2.80
C LEU A 21 5.75 -4.07 3.65
N LYS A 22 4.82 -3.20 4.06
CA LYS A 22 3.58 -3.60 4.74
C LYS A 22 2.38 -3.06 4.00
N ALA A 23 1.51 -3.94 3.52
CA ALA A 23 0.23 -3.57 2.93
C ALA A 23 -0.81 -3.31 4.01
N GLY A 24 -1.80 -2.49 3.68
CA GLY A 24 -2.85 -2.12 4.60
C GLY A 24 -3.78 -1.04 4.05
N GLU A 25 -4.58 -0.48 4.95
CA GLU A 25 -5.58 0.53 4.63
C GLU A 25 -5.28 1.83 5.38
N ALA A 26 -5.10 2.92 4.64
CA ALA A 26 -4.94 4.27 5.14
C ALA A 26 -6.33 4.89 5.38
N LEU A 27 -6.76 4.94 6.63
CA LEU A 27 -8.00 5.59 7.04
C LEU A 27 -7.82 7.11 7.09
N ARG A 28 -8.84 7.84 6.64
CA ARG A 28 -8.96 9.30 6.82
C ARG A 28 -10.19 9.63 7.67
N GLY A 29 -9.96 10.25 8.83
CA GLY A 29 -11.00 10.71 9.75
C GLY A 29 -11.79 9.59 10.44
N LEU A 30 -12.65 10.00 11.39
CA LEU A 30 -13.58 9.12 12.10
C LEU A 30 -14.79 8.81 11.19
N GLY A 31 -14.66 7.79 10.33
CA GLY A 31 -15.74 7.31 9.47
C GLY A 31 -15.50 7.43 7.95
N GLY A 32 -14.32 7.84 7.51
CA GLY A 32 -13.99 7.88 6.08
C GLY A 32 -13.59 6.51 5.53
N TYR A 33 -13.94 6.26 4.27
CA TYR A 33 -13.43 5.14 3.47
C TYR A 33 -11.90 5.16 3.47
N GLY A 34 -11.27 4.04 3.83
CA GLY A 34 -9.83 3.93 3.76
C GLY A 34 -9.36 3.59 2.35
N LYS A 35 -8.12 4.00 2.05
CA LYS A 35 -7.47 3.66 0.79
C LYS A 35 -6.43 2.58 1.00
N PRO A 36 -6.39 1.54 0.14
CA PRO A 36 -5.34 0.55 0.21
C PRO A 36 -3.99 1.19 -0.08
N GLY A 37 -2.95 0.71 0.58
CA GLY A 37 -1.61 1.25 0.38
C GLY A 37 -0.52 0.42 1.03
N VAL A 38 0.71 0.92 0.89
CA VAL A 38 1.91 0.34 1.50
C VAL A 38 2.65 1.36 2.35
N THR A 39 3.23 0.87 3.44
CA THR A 39 4.15 1.62 4.30
C THR A 39 5.41 0.79 4.60
N GLY A 40 6.38 1.36 5.33
CA GLY A 40 7.67 0.76 5.64
C GLY A 40 8.83 1.45 4.93
N ASN A 41 9.86 0.69 4.54
CA ASN A 41 11.02 1.23 3.83
C ASN A 41 10.73 1.42 2.34
N THR A 42 9.89 2.40 2.00
CA THR A 42 9.47 2.64 0.62
C THR A 42 10.48 3.46 -0.20
N TYR A 43 11.57 3.94 0.40
CA TYR A 43 12.56 4.77 -0.31
C TYR A 43 13.16 4.11 -1.56
N PRO A 44 13.50 2.81 -1.56
CA PRO A 44 14.06 2.14 -2.74
C PRO A 44 13.05 1.94 -3.88
N VAL A 45 11.76 1.93 -3.56
CA VAL A 45 10.67 1.62 -4.50
C VAL A 45 9.73 2.81 -4.77
N LYS A 46 10.05 4.00 -4.23
CA LYS A 46 9.15 5.16 -4.25
C LYS A 46 8.81 5.60 -5.68
N GLU A 47 9.76 5.54 -6.61
CA GLU A 47 9.56 5.99 -7.98
C GLU A 47 8.73 4.97 -8.76
N GLN A 48 8.94 3.67 -8.50
CA GLN A 48 8.10 2.60 -9.04
C GLN A 48 6.66 2.69 -8.50
N LEU A 49 6.48 2.98 -7.21
CA LEU A 49 5.15 3.19 -6.62
C LEU A 49 4.42 4.38 -7.26
N LYS A 50 5.11 5.50 -7.49
CA LYS A 50 4.55 6.65 -8.22
C LYS A 50 4.18 6.28 -9.66
N ALA A 51 5.07 5.57 -10.36
CA ALA A 51 4.83 5.14 -11.74
C ALA A 51 3.63 4.19 -11.84
N ALA A 52 3.39 3.38 -10.80
CA ALA A 52 2.21 2.53 -10.66
C ALA A 52 0.93 3.30 -10.24
N GLY A 53 0.99 4.63 -10.15
CA GLY A 53 -0.16 5.49 -9.83
C GLY A 53 -0.39 5.74 -8.34
N ALA A 54 0.50 5.29 -7.46
CA ALA A 54 0.36 5.53 -6.03
C ALA A 54 0.53 7.02 -5.69
N LYS A 55 -0.28 7.50 -4.73
CA LYS A 55 -0.17 8.85 -4.18
C LYS A 55 0.34 8.78 -2.74
N PHE A 56 1.29 9.64 -2.39
CA PHE A 56 1.77 9.68 -1.02
C PHE A 56 0.73 10.35 -0.10
N ASP A 57 0.27 9.61 0.90
CA ASP A 57 -0.54 10.10 2.00
C ASP A 57 0.39 10.46 3.17
N GLY A 58 0.65 11.76 3.35
CA GLY A 58 1.53 12.26 4.40
C GLY A 58 1.00 12.10 5.82
N GLU A 59 -0.33 12.00 6.00
CA GLU A 59 -0.96 11.78 7.30
C GLU A 59 -0.71 10.34 7.76
N ASN A 60 -0.88 9.39 6.84
CA ASN A 60 -0.71 7.96 7.09
C ASN A 60 0.72 7.45 6.86
N LYS A 61 1.61 8.30 6.31
CA LYS A 61 2.98 7.94 5.87
C LYS A 61 2.98 6.69 5.00
N ALA A 62 2.07 6.67 4.03
CA ALA A 62 1.82 5.51 3.18
C ALA A 62 1.67 5.94 1.72
N TRP A 63 2.03 5.05 0.80
CA TRP A 63 1.71 5.19 -0.62
C TRP A 63 0.38 4.49 -0.87
N VAL A 64 -0.65 5.26 -1.22
CA VAL A 64 -2.03 4.78 -1.37
C VAL A 64 -2.44 4.67 -2.83
N PHE A 65 -3.31 3.71 -3.10
CA PHE A 65 -3.91 3.42 -4.40
C PHE A 65 -5.42 3.66 -4.33
N ASP A 66 -6.06 3.78 -5.49
CA ASP A 66 -7.52 3.99 -5.54
C ASP A 66 -8.30 2.67 -5.38
N SER A 67 -7.66 1.52 -5.59
CA SER A 67 -8.24 0.20 -5.36
C SER A 67 -7.23 -0.85 -4.89
N TRP A 68 -7.73 -1.93 -4.28
CA TRP A 68 -6.90 -3.06 -3.85
C TRP A 68 -6.27 -3.79 -5.03
N GLU A 69 -6.93 -3.79 -6.19
CA GLU A 69 -6.43 -4.40 -7.42
C GLU A 69 -5.22 -3.64 -7.97
N GLN A 70 -5.26 -2.31 -7.96
CA GLN A 70 -4.10 -1.49 -8.35
C GLN A 70 -2.90 -1.73 -7.42
N LEU A 71 -3.15 -1.83 -6.11
CA LEU A 71 -2.11 -2.17 -5.17
C LEU A 71 -1.51 -3.57 -5.47
N ASP A 72 -2.36 -4.57 -5.76
CA ASP A 72 -1.90 -5.92 -6.06
C ASP A 72 -1.01 -5.97 -7.32
N GLN A 73 -1.44 -5.32 -8.40
CA GLN A 73 -0.66 -5.21 -9.65
C GLN A 73 0.67 -4.47 -9.45
N ALA A 74 0.67 -3.41 -8.63
CA ALA A 74 1.89 -2.68 -8.30
C ALA A 74 2.87 -3.57 -7.54
N LEU A 75 2.39 -4.38 -6.59
CA LEU A 75 3.24 -5.31 -5.84
C LEU A 75 3.82 -6.41 -6.72
N ASP A 76 3.05 -6.96 -7.67
CA ASP A 76 3.57 -7.93 -8.64
C ASP A 76 4.70 -7.34 -9.49
N SER A 77 4.58 -6.07 -9.86
CA SER A 77 5.59 -5.36 -10.65
C SER A 77 6.85 -5.00 -9.86
N LEU A 78 6.76 -4.94 -8.53
CA LEU A 78 7.89 -4.65 -7.63
C LEU A 78 8.66 -5.90 -7.21
N ALA A 79 8.05 -7.08 -7.33
CA ALA A 79 8.66 -8.36 -7.02
C ALA A 79 9.38 -9.02 -8.21
N ALA A 80 9.21 -8.47 -9.42
CA ALA A 80 9.89 -8.87 -10.65
C ALA A 80 11.28 -8.22 -10.78
#